data_AF-A0A290QH75-F1
#
_entry.id   AF-A0A290QH75-F1
#
_cell.length_a   1.000
_cell.length_b   1.000
_cell.length_c   1.000
_cell.angle_alpha   90.00
_cell.angle_beta   90.00
_cell.angle_gamma   90.00
#
_symmetry.space_group_name_H-M   'P 1'
#
loop_
_entity.id
_entity.type
_entity.pdbx_description
1 polymer ?
#
loop_
_entity_poly.entity_id
_entity_poly.type
_entity_poly.pdbx_seq_one_letter_code
_entity_poly.pdbx_strand_id
1 'polypeptide(L)'
;MSEFFSDVPVFESSFAAVTRRGRHVVVALREPALVMSTCAWNGGTRSDVRFLVNHQSCEGAKDQARADLINGLGPVGYQAHVCAELGLKPEETAVMGTAANMQYLGVATRTWADLSVTAIVTAGVSGNAGSAGDPAHYDEVNGAWVKTSEKAETCELRRDGSDVALKPAGVAHGTINTLLLFSSPLNATALARAVVTMTEAKTSALLELAIGSKYSTRLATGTGTDQYALATPQSGATLRTWTGQHTKAGKLIGDAVRAATLEALRWQNGLEASYTRSIFHALGRFGVKEAVLKELIAKRFSSDEFELFVANWQAVIHEPQVSAAAYAIAAVLDRVQFGTLGSSVAHEALLNQAALLAVGLAAKAEAFAEVRGALATKAFFSRRGEGREGAEAWVASRVVTEIVAAAMVAGWRLKWRRVDGVMSPKHGDGDATYLGGRG
;
A
#
# COMPACT_ATOMS: atom_id res chain seq x y z
N MET A 1 -20.68 -14.37 30.34
CA MET A 1 -20.81 -14.48 28.88
C MET A 1 -19.45 -14.86 28.29
N SER A 2 -19.01 -16.10 28.49
CA SER A 2 -17.69 -16.59 28.05
C SER A 2 -17.80 -17.66 26.95
N GLU A 3 -18.90 -17.66 26.22
CA GLU A 3 -19.18 -18.66 25.18
C GLU A 3 -18.80 -18.10 23.79
N PHE A 4 -18.20 -18.96 22.95
CA PHE A 4 -18.09 -18.86 21.49
C PHE A 4 -16.87 -18.21 20.82
N PHE A 5 -15.66 -18.28 21.38
CA PHE A 5 -14.48 -18.24 20.51
C PHE A 5 -13.68 -19.53 20.65
N SER A 6 -13.75 -20.39 19.64
CA SER A 6 -12.80 -21.48 19.49
C SER A 6 -11.42 -20.89 19.20
N ASP A 7 -10.45 -21.19 20.05
CA ASP A 7 -9.06 -20.80 19.81
C ASP A 7 -8.55 -21.49 18.55
N VAL A 8 -8.28 -20.71 17.51
CA VAL A 8 -7.64 -21.23 16.30
C VAL A 8 -6.13 -21.03 16.45
N PRO A 9 -5.31 -22.09 16.50
CA PRO A 9 -3.86 -21.95 16.60
C PRO A 9 -3.31 -21.28 15.33
N VAL A 10 -2.42 -20.31 15.51
CA VAL A 10 -1.75 -19.58 14.42
C VAL A 10 -0.26 -19.90 14.38
N PHE A 11 0.38 -19.91 15.55
CA PHE A 11 1.81 -20.21 15.70
C PHE A 11 2.07 -20.67 17.13
N GLU A 12 3.03 -21.57 17.32
CA GLU A 12 3.43 -22.03 18.65
C GLU A 12 4.94 -22.26 18.71
N SER A 13 5.54 -21.86 19.83
CA SER A 13 6.93 -22.15 20.19
C SER A 13 7.06 -22.35 21.70
N SER A 14 8.28 -22.63 22.17
CA SER A 14 8.59 -22.65 23.60
C SER A 14 8.39 -21.27 24.26
N PHE A 15 8.63 -20.19 23.50
CA PHE A 15 8.55 -18.81 24.00
C PHE A 15 7.11 -18.25 23.98
N ALA A 16 6.31 -18.59 22.97
CA ALA A 16 4.99 -17.99 22.77
C ALA A 16 3.97 -18.92 22.13
N ALA A 17 2.71 -18.77 22.52
CA ALA A 17 1.56 -19.35 21.84
C ALA A 17 0.73 -18.25 21.19
N VAL A 18 0.40 -18.41 19.91
CA VAL A 18 -0.38 -17.44 19.15
C VAL A 18 -1.68 -18.09 18.71
N THR A 19 -2.79 -17.47 19.08
CA THR A 19 -4.13 -17.93 18.74
C THR A 19 -4.93 -16.81 18.10
N ARG A 20 -5.84 -17.16 17.20
CA ARG A 20 -6.87 -16.25 16.69
C ARG A 20 -8.19 -16.56 17.37
N ARG A 21 -8.77 -15.54 18.00
CA ARG A 21 -10.06 -15.56 18.70
C ARG A 21 -11.01 -14.57 18.04
N GLY A 22 -11.75 -15.04 17.03
CA GLY A 22 -12.60 -14.19 16.20
C GLY A 22 -11.77 -13.11 15.49
N ARG A 23 -11.98 -11.85 15.91
CA ARG A 23 -11.35 -10.60 15.42
C ARG A 23 -10.07 -10.18 16.16
N HIS A 24 -9.52 -11.08 16.98
CA HIS A 24 -8.30 -10.86 17.76
C HIS A 24 -7.24 -11.91 17.41
N VAL A 25 -5.99 -11.49 17.34
CA VAL A 25 -4.81 -12.36 17.40
C VAL A 25 -4.13 -12.10 18.72
N VAL A 26 -3.99 -13.15 19.54
CA VAL A 26 -3.44 -13.07 20.89
C VAL A 26 -2.15 -13.87 20.95
N VAL A 27 -1.06 -13.21 21.34
CA VAL A 27 0.23 -13.81 21.67
C VAL A 27 0.30 -13.95 23.19
N ALA A 28 0.31 -15.16 23.71
CA ALA A 28 0.59 -15.47 25.10
C ALA A 28 2.07 -15.82 25.27
N LEU A 29 2.80 -14.99 26.01
CA LEU A 29 4.22 -15.20 26.31
C LEU A 29 4.34 -16.22 27.45
N ARG A 30 5.15 -17.27 27.24
CA ARG A 30 5.27 -18.42 28.15
C ARG A 30 6.31 -18.21 29.24
N GLU A 31 7.26 -17.32 29.02
CA GLU A 31 8.35 -16.98 29.94
C GLU A 31 8.51 -15.45 30.08
N PRO A 32 9.26 -14.94 31.06
CA PRO A 32 9.54 -13.51 31.18
C PRO A 32 10.16 -12.95 29.89
N ALA A 33 9.57 -11.87 29.38
CA ALA A 33 9.94 -11.29 28.10
C ALA A 33 10.33 -9.82 28.24
N LEU A 34 11.20 -9.37 27.37
CA LEU A 34 11.38 -7.95 27.09
C LEU A 34 10.52 -7.63 25.86
N VAL A 35 9.61 -6.67 26.01
CA VAL A 35 8.67 -6.24 24.98
C VAL A 35 8.94 -4.80 24.60
N MET A 36 8.94 -4.49 23.30
CA MET A 36 8.94 -3.11 22.79
C MET A 36 7.73 -2.91 21.88
N SER A 37 6.89 -1.91 22.16
CA SER A 37 5.68 -1.67 21.36
C SER A 37 5.30 -0.20 21.20
N THR A 38 4.46 0.09 20.20
CA THR A 38 3.82 1.40 19.98
C THR A 38 2.37 1.43 20.47
N CYS A 39 1.99 0.51 21.36
CA CYS A 39 0.65 0.50 21.93
C CYS A 39 0.44 1.76 22.80
N ALA A 40 -0.78 2.30 22.79
CA ALA A 40 -1.10 3.52 23.54
C ALA A 40 -0.95 3.31 25.06
N TRP A 41 -1.25 2.10 25.53
CA TRP A 41 -0.98 1.66 26.89
C TRP A 41 -0.02 0.47 26.85
N ASN A 42 0.82 0.33 27.87
CA ASN A 42 1.94 -0.61 27.89
C ASN A 42 2.89 -0.49 26.67
N GLY A 43 2.96 0.72 26.10
CA GLY A 43 3.92 1.10 25.06
C GLY A 43 5.34 1.28 25.57
N GLY A 44 6.28 1.49 24.65
CA GLY A 44 7.71 1.57 24.98
C GLY A 44 8.29 0.19 25.32
N THR A 45 9.37 0.18 26.10
CA THR A 45 10.07 -1.05 26.50
C THR A 45 9.61 -1.50 27.88
N ARG A 46 9.08 -2.72 27.99
CA ARG A 46 8.50 -3.28 29.23
C ARG A 46 8.96 -4.72 29.46
N SER A 47 8.94 -5.14 30.73
CA SER A 47 9.35 -6.49 31.18
C SER A 47 8.24 -7.29 31.83
N ASP A 48 7.08 -6.68 32.03
CA ASP A 48 5.91 -7.18 32.75
C ASP A 48 4.70 -7.46 31.84
N VAL A 49 4.86 -7.28 30.52
CA VAL A 49 3.85 -7.65 29.52
C VAL A 49 3.86 -9.17 29.33
N ARG A 50 2.68 -9.79 29.41
CA ARG A 50 2.44 -11.23 29.20
C ARG A 50 1.65 -11.53 27.93
N PHE A 51 0.88 -10.57 27.44
CA PHE A 51 0.03 -10.73 26.27
C PHE A 51 0.25 -9.60 25.26
N LEU A 52 0.38 -9.95 23.98
CA LEU A 52 0.31 -9.00 22.88
C LEU A 52 -0.96 -9.29 22.09
N VAL A 53 -1.72 -8.26 21.75
CA VAL A 53 -2.95 -8.40 20.99
C VAL A 53 -2.89 -7.54 19.75
N ASN A 54 -3.15 -8.15 18.60
CA ASN A 54 -3.52 -7.42 17.39
C ASN A 54 -5.03 -7.59 17.19
N HIS A 55 -5.77 -6.48 17.18
CA HIS A 55 -7.22 -6.46 17.16
C HIS A 55 -7.74 -5.75 15.93
N GLN A 56 -8.67 -6.39 15.20
CA GLN A 56 -9.43 -5.68 14.19
C GLN A 56 -10.44 -4.77 14.91
N SER A 57 -10.14 -3.48 15.07
CA SER A 57 -10.95 -2.54 15.86
C SER A 57 -12.25 -2.15 15.16
N CYS A 58 -12.24 -2.01 13.83
CA CYS A 58 -13.38 -1.61 13.00
C CYS A 58 -13.34 -2.25 11.61
N GLU A 59 -14.40 -2.09 10.81
CA GLU A 59 -14.34 -2.37 9.37
C GLU A 59 -13.61 -1.26 8.58
N GLY A 60 -13.00 -1.64 7.47
CA GLY A 60 -12.16 -0.76 6.64
C GLY A 60 -12.88 0.41 5.97
N ALA A 61 -14.21 0.47 6.03
CA ALA A 61 -14.98 1.60 5.54
C ALA A 61 -16.30 1.76 6.32
N LYS A 62 -16.63 3.01 6.68
CA LYS A 62 -17.95 3.45 7.17
C LYS A 62 -18.49 2.76 8.44
N ASP A 63 -17.62 2.27 9.31
CA ASP A 63 -18.00 1.71 10.62
C ASP A 63 -18.06 2.79 11.71
N GLN A 64 -19.04 3.68 11.60
CA GLN A 64 -19.16 4.84 12.50
C GLN A 64 -19.39 4.42 13.96
N ALA A 65 -20.18 3.37 14.20
CA ALA A 65 -20.47 2.90 15.55
C ALA A 65 -19.22 2.46 16.31
N ARG A 66 -18.31 1.71 15.65
CA ARG A 66 -17.02 1.37 16.27
C ARG A 66 -16.13 2.59 16.45
N ALA A 67 -16.10 3.51 15.48
CA ALA A 67 -15.31 4.74 15.60
C ALA A 67 -15.76 5.59 16.81
N ASP A 68 -17.07 5.74 17.00
CA ASP A 68 -17.65 6.48 18.14
C ASP A 68 -17.32 5.81 19.47
N LEU A 69 -17.40 4.47 19.55
CA LEU A 69 -17.01 3.71 20.74
C LEU A 69 -15.52 3.90 21.09
N ILE A 70 -14.64 3.78 20.11
CA ILE A 70 -13.18 3.95 20.29
C ILE A 70 -12.88 5.36 20.80
N ASN A 71 -13.52 6.38 20.22
CA ASN A 71 -13.37 7.77 20.64
C ASN A 71 -13.89 8.00 22.05
N GLY A 72 -15.10 7.55 22.36
CA GLY A 72 -15.75 7.80 23.64
C GLY A 72 -15.00 7.19 24.82
N LEU A 73 -14.36 6.03 24.62
CA LEU A 73 -13.54 5.37 25.64
C LEU A 73 -12.10 5.89 25.71
N GLY A 74 -11.63 6.57 24.66
CA GLY A 74 -10.24 6.95 24.49
C GLY A 74 -9.29 5.75 24.39
N PRO A 75 -7.97 5.99 24.19
CA PRO A 75 -7.01 4.91 23.95
C PRO A 75 -6.89 3.91 25.11
N VAL A 76 -6.84 4.41 26.35
CA VAL A 76 -6.68 3.57 27.56
C VAL A 76 -7.96 2.81 27.88
N GLY A 77 -9.11 3.49 27.86
CA GLY A 77 -10.40 2.85 28.12
C GLY A 77 -10.77 1.82 27.05
N TYR A 78 -10.44 2.09 25.78
CA TYR A 78 -10.69 1.13 24.71
C TYR A 78 -9.79 -0.11 24.83
N GLN A 79 -8.54 0.03 25.25
CA GLN A 79 -7.70 -1.13 25.55
C GLN A 79 -8.29 -1.98 26.69
N ALA A 80 -8.74 -1.36 27.79
CA ALA A 80 -9.36 -2.08 28.90
C ALA A 80 -10.63 -2.83 28.44
N HIS A 81 -11.42 -2.22 27.56
CA HIS A 81 -12.59 -2.85 26.92
C HIS A 81 -12.21 -4.10 26.12
N VAL A 82 -11.17 -4.04 25.28
CA VAL A 82 -10.68 -5.20 24.51
C VAL A 82 -10.13 -6.30 25.43
N CYS A 83 -9.40 -5.93 26.48
CA CYS A 83 -8.88 -6.91 27.45
C CYS A 83 -10.01 -7.63 28.19
N ALA A 84 -11.07 -6.90 28.58
CA ALA A 84 -12.25 -7.48 29.20
C ALA A 84 -12.97 -8.48 28.28
N GLU A 85 -13.10 -8.17 26.98
CA GLU A 85 -13.66 -9.08 25.97
C GLU A 85 -12.86 -10.39 25.87
N LEU A 86 -11.53 -10.32 26.03
CA LEU A 86 -10.63 -11.46 25.95
C LEU A 86 -10.37 -12.16 27.29
N GLY A 87 -10.88 -11.63 28.41
CA GLY A 87 -10.58 -12.11 29.75
C GLY A 87 -9.10 -11.94 30.15
N LEU A 88 -8.43 -10.91 29.62
CA LEU A 88 -7.03 -10.59 29.88
C LEU A 88 -6.90 -9.42 30.87
N LYS A 89 -5.77 -9.35 31.58
CA LYS A 89 -5.46 -8.23 32.48
C LYS A 89 -4.89 -7.05 31.68
N PRO A 90 -5.48 -5.84 31.75
CA PRO A 90 -4.99 -4.67 31.02
C PRO A 90 -3.54 -4.28 31.36
N GLU A 91 -3.09 -4.51 32.60
CA GLU A 91 -1.76 -4.14 33.09
C GLU A 91 -0.65 -4.97 32.46
N GLU A 92 -0.96 -6.22 32.07
CA GLU A 92 -0.03 -7.19 31.49
C GLU A 92 -0.21 -7.34 29.96
N THR A 93 -1.08 -6.54 29.34
CA THR A 93 -1.46 -6.71 27.92
C THR A 93 -1.12 -5.47 27.09
N ALA A 94 -0.47 -5.63 25.94
CA ALA A 94 -0.29 -4.56 24.96
C ALA A 94 -1.23 -4.78 23.78
N VAL A 95 -2.10 -3.79 23.47
CA VAL A 95 -3.14 -3.92 22.44
C VAL A 95 -2.88 -2.96 21.28
N MET A 96 -2.74 -3.53 20.08
CA MET A 96 -2.75 -2.81 18.81
C MET A 96 -4.13 -2.89 18.17
N GLY A 97 -4.50 -1.85 17.42
CA GLY A 97 -5.74 -1.77 16.65
C GLY A 97 -5.47 -1.67 15.15
N THR A 98 -6.37 -2.22 14.34
CA THR A 98 -6.32 -2.10 12.87
C THR A 98 -7.71 -2.29 12.27
N ALA A 99 -7.92 -1.79 11.06
CA ALA A 99 -9.07 -2.17 10.24
C ALA A 99 -8.83 -3.44 9.39
N ALA A 100 -7.59 -3.94 9.34
CA ALA A 100 -7.25 -5.15 8.63
C ALA A 100 -7.86 -6.38 9.31
N ASN A 101 -8.36 -7.31 8.50
CA ASN A 101 -9.02 -8.51 8.96
C ASN A 101 -7.99 -9.52 9.46
N MET A 102 -8.19 -10.03 10.68
CA MET A 102 -7.28 -11.00 11.30
C MET A 102 -7.20 -12.32 10.54
N GLN A 103 -8.14 -12.64 9.65
CA GLN A 103 -8.03 -13.86 8.82
C GLN A 103 -6.97 -13.75 7.73
N TYR A 104 -6.56 -12.53 7.36
CA TYR A 104 -5.58 -12.27 6.31
C TYR A 104 -4.19 -11.99 6.87
N LEU A 105 -3.92 -12.42 8.11
CA LEU A 105 -2.59 -12.29 8.70
C LEU A 105 -1.58 -13.12 7.89
N GLY A 106 -0.43 -12.52 7.58
CA GLY A 106 0.73 -13.23 7.06
C GLY A 106 1.61 -13.70 8.22
N VAL A 107 2.09 -14.93 8.17
CA VAL A 107 3.06 -15.49 9.15
C VAL A 107 4.30 -15.95 8.41
N ALA A 108 5.47 -15.56 8.90
CA ALA A 108 6.73 -16.08 8.39
C ALA A 108 7.74 -16.28 9.52
N THR A 109 8.26 -17.49 9.63
CA THR A 109 9.39 -17.82 10.51
C THR A 109 10.65 -18.01 9.70
N ARG A 110 11.77 -17.48 10.18
CA ARG A 110 13.11 -17.70 9.63
C ARG A 110 14.05 -18.12 10.74
N THR A 111 14.92 -19.09 10.47
CA THR A 111 15.82 -19.69 11.46
C THR A 111 17.26 -19.67 11.00
N TRP A 112 18.18 -19.53 11.94
CA TRP A 112 19.61 -19.72 11.75
C TRP A 112 20.26 -20.11 13.07
N ALA A 113 20.88 -21.30 13.12
CA ALA A 113 21.42 -21.88 14.34
C ALA A 113 20.37 -21.89 15.47
N ASP A 114 20.67 -21.32 16.63
CA ASP A 114 19.81 -21.23 17.81
C ASP A 114 18.79 -20.06 17.76
N LEU A 115 18.82 -19.23 16.71
CA LEU A 115 17.94 -18.08 16.55
C LEU A 115 16.80 -18.39 15.57
N SER A 116 15.57 -18.14 15.99
CA SER A 116 14.39 -18.03 15.15
C SER A 116 13.76 -16.64 15.32
N VAL A 117 13.24 -16.12 14.21
CA VAL A 117 12.48 -14.87 14.15
C VAL A 117 11.16 -15.17 13.45
N THR A 118 10.05 -14.90 14.13
CA THR A 118 8.69 -15.07 13.59
C THR A 118 8.03 -13.70 13.46
N ALA A 119 7.68 -13.32 12.24
CA ALA A 119 6.87 -12.15 11.96
C ALA A 119 5.41 -12.56 11.70
N ILE A 120 4.48 -11.86 12.34
CA ILE A 120 3.03 -12.00 12.11
C ILE A 120 2.50 -10.61 11.78
N VAL A 121 1.99 -10.43 10.57
CA VAL A 121 1.64 -9.12 10.02
C VAL A 121 0.21 -9.10 9.55
N THR A 122 -0.52 -8.03 9.84
CA THR A 122 -1.77 -7.67 9.16
C THR A 122 -1.54 -6.36 8.43
N ALA A 123 -1.93 -6.25 7.17
CA ALA A 123 -1.58 -5.10 6.34
C ALA A 123 -2.73 -4.69 5.43
N GLY A 124 -3.26 -3.48 5.61
CA GLY A 124 -4.19 -2.85 4.67
C GLY A 124 -3.66 -1.52 4.17
N VAL A 125 -3.65 -1.29 2.85
CA VAL A 125 -3.04 -0.07 2.25
C VAL A 125 -3.94 0.67 1.25
N SER A 126 -5.13 0.15 0.95
CA SER A 126 -5.96 0.70 -0.14
C SER A 126 -6.42 2.15 0.09
N GLY A 127 -6.53 2.61 1.34
CA GLY A 127 -7.14 3.90 1.69
C GLY A 127 -6.18 5.04 2.07
N ASN A 128 -5.07 4.74 2.75
CA ASN A 128 -4.18 5.69 3.43
C ASN A 128 -2.69 5.29 3.37
N ALA A 129 -2.29 4.49 2.38
CA ALA A 129 -0.87 4.31 2.14
C ALA A 129 -0.18 5.68 2.06
N GLY A 130 0.92 5.87 2.78
CA GLY A 130 1.62 7.14 2.90
C GLY A 130 3.13 6.95 2.89
N SER A 131 3.84 7.98 2.44
CA SER A 131 5.29 8.08 2.53
C SER A 131 5.67 8.84 3.81
N ALA A 132 6.75 8.43 4.46
CA ALA A 132 7.37 9.26 5.48
C ALA A 132 7.69 10.65 4.90
N GLY A 133 7.33 11.69 5.64
CA GLY A 133 7.44 13.08 5.21
C GLY A 133 6.33 13.57 4.28
N ASP A 134 5.24 12.81 4.08
CA ASP A 134 4.02 13.36 3.47
C ASP A 134 3.41 14.46 4.35
N PRO A 135 2.61 15.39 3.78
CA PRO A 135 2.04 16.50 4.54
C PRO A 135 1.30 16.04 5.80
N ALA A 136 1.58 16.70 6.92
CA ALA A 136 0.91 16.42 8.17
C ALA A 136 -0.49 17.04 8.18
N HIS A 137 -1.47 16.29 8.69
CA HIS A 137 -2.84 16.75 8.89
C HIS A 137 -3.16 17.12 10.33
N TYR A 138 -2.23 16.86 11.25
CA TYR A 138 -2.37 17.12 12.66
C TYR A 138 -1.06 17.60 13.26
N ASP A 139 -1.16 18.53 14.19
CA ASP A 139 -0.13 18.84 15.17
C ASP A 139 -0.49 18.13 16.48
N GLU A 140 0.52 17.65 17.21
CA GLU A 140 0.35 16.99 18.50
C GLU A 140 1.22 17.67 19.54
N VAL A 141 0.58 18.26 20.55
CA VAL A 141 1.26 18.97 21.63
C VAL A 141 0.64 18.58 22.96
N ASN A 142 1.44 18.03 23.87
CA ASN A 142 1.04 17.63 25.22
C ASN A 142 -0.17 16.67 25.26
N GLY A 143 -0.26 15.76 24.29
CA GLY A 143 -1.35 14.79 24.14
C GLY A 143 -2.58 15.33 23.42
N ALA A 144 -2.62 16.62 23.08
CA ALA A 144 -3.71 17.24 22.34
C ALA A 144 -3.41 17.25 20.83
N TRP A 145 -4.40 16.87 20.03
CA TRP A 145 -4.26 16.76 18.58
C TRP A 145 -5.08 17.87 17.90
N VAL A 146 -4.41 18.77 17.19
CA VAL A 146 -5.07 19.87 16.48
C VAL A 146 -4.94 19.64 14.98
N LYS A 147 -6.05 19.67 14.25
CA LYS A 147 -6.03 19.51 12.80
C LYS A 147 -5.31 20.69 12.15
N THR A 148 -4.23 20.42 11.43
CA THR A 148 -3.57 21.44 10.60
C THR A 148 -4.40 21.60 9.32
N SER A 149 -4.94 22.79 9.08
CA SER A 149 -5.53 23.10 7.76
C SER A 149 -4.41 23.51 6.79
N GLU A 150 -4.55 23.26 5.50
CA GLU A 150 -3.61 23.75 4.46
C GLU A 150 -3.50 25.29 4.41
N LYS A 151 -4.33 26.03 5.17
CA LYS A 151 -4.24 27.49 5.36
C LYS A 151 -3.55 27.90 6.67
N ALA A 152 -3.13 26.95 7.51
CA ALA A 152 -2.64 27.22 8.87
C ALA A 152 -1.14 27.50 8.96
N GLU A 153 -0.37 27.39 7.87
CA GLU A 153 1.07 27.72 7.89
C GLU A 153 1.37 29.21 8.18
N THR A 154 0.34 30.07 8.24
CA THR A 154 0.48 31.51 8.58
C THR A 154 -0.34 31.98 9.78
N CYS A 155 -0.91 31.10 10.61
CA CYS A 155 -1.70 31.54 11.77
C CYS A 155 -0.91 31.44 13.08
N GLU A 156 -0.58 32.60 13.65
CA GLU A 156 -0.15 32.72 15.04
C GLU A 156 -1.16 31.99 15.96
N LEU A 157 -0.63 31.09 16.79
CA LEU A 157 -1.36 30.31 17.79
C LEU A 157 -2.31 31.21 18.59
N ARG A 158 -3.62 30.99 18.47
CA ARG A 158 -4.59 31.57 19.41
C ARG A 158 -4.39 30.91 20.78
N ARG A 159 -4.08 31.73 21.77
CA ARG A 159 -3.76 31.38 23.17
C ARG A 159 -5.00 31.05 24.03
N ASP A 160 -6.17 30.83 23.44
CA ASP A 160 -7.43 30.70 24.18
C ASP A 160 -8.00 29.29 24.19
N GLY A 161 -7.16 28.24 24.14
CA GLY A 161 -7.39 26.94 24.80
C GLY A 161 -8.73 26.21 24.59
N SER A 162 -9.54 26.60 23.61
CA SER A 162 -10.94 26.18 23.48
C SER A 162 -11.18 25.58 22.11
N ASP A 163 -10.40 24.56 21.78
CA ASP A 163 -10.74 23.51 20.81
C ASP A 163 -9.72 22.37 20.99
N VAL A 164 -9.72 21.76 22.18
CA VAL A 164 -8.97 20.52 22.43
C VAL A 164 -9.75 19.38 21.77
N ALA A 165 -9.54 19.21 20.46
CA ALA A 165 -10.03 18.03 19.78
C ALA A 165 -9.26 16.80 20.30
N LEU A 166 -9.98 15.81 20.82
CA LEU A 166 -9.47 14.44 20.90
C LEU A 166 -8.97 14.05 19.51
N LYS A 167 -7.85 13.30 19.42
CA LYS A 167 -7.39 12.68 18.16
C LYS A 167 -8.63 12.21 17.38
N PRO A 168 -8.96 12.77 16.20
CA PRO A 168 -10.16 12.31 15.52
C PRO A 168 -10.01 10.81 15.26
N ALA A 169 -11.00 10.00 15.66
CA ALA A 169 -11.00 8.59 15.26
C ALA A 169 -10.75 8.49 13.76
N GLY A 170 -9.97 7.48 13.42
CA GLY A 170 -9.66 7.10 12.06
C GLY A 170 -10.90 7.13 11.19
N VAL A 171 -10.97 8.14 10.33
CA VAL A 171 -11.66 8.00 9.07
C VAL A 171 -10.96 6.84 8.37
N ALA A 172 -11.72 5.78 8.20
CA ALA A 172 -11.27 4.42 7.98
C ALA A 172 -10.32 4.28 6.80
N HIS A 173 -9.07 3.91 7.05
CA HIS A 173 -8.10 3.55 6.03
C HIS A 173 -7.08 2.57 6.64
N GLY A 174 -6.62 1.56 5.89
CA GLY A 174 -5.90 0.40 6.42
C GLY A 174 -4.64 0.67 7.27
N THR A 175 -4.22 -0.33 8.04
CA THR A 175 -3.05 -0.23 8.92
C THR A 175 -2.13 -1.43 8.70
N ILE A 176 -0.82 -1.24 8.87
CA ILE A 176 0.15 -2.33 8.92
C ILE A 176 0.60 -2.55 10.36
N ASN A 177 0.15 -3.64 10.98
CA ASN A 177 0.58 -4.06 12.31
C ASN A 177 1.57 -5.21 12.20
N THR A 178 2.69 -5.12 12.91
CA THR A 178 3.74 -6.15 12.92
C THR A 178 3.98 -6.69 14.33
N LEU A 179 3.71 -7.98 14.55
CA LEU A 179 4.18 -8.73 15.70
C LEU A 179 5.50 -9.42 15.34
N LEU A 180 6.53 -9.26 16.16
CA LEU A 180 7.85 -9.85 15.91
C LEU A 180 8.36 -10.59 17.14
N LEU A 181 8.55 -11.91 17.01
CA LEU A 181 8.94 -12.80 18.11
C LEU A 181 10.33 -13.38 17.87
N PHE A 182 11.18 -13.36 18.90
CA PHE A 182 12.53 -13.94 18.88
C PHE A 182 12.60 -15.15 19.80
N SER A 183 13.37 -16.18 19.43
CA SER A 183 13.68 -17.30 20.35
C SER A 183 14.94 -17.09 21.19
N SER A 184 15.65 -15.98 21.03
CA SER A 184 16.85 -15.65 21.80
C SER A 184 16.71 -14.26 22.43
N PRO A 185 17.30 -14.02 23.62
CA PRO A 185 17.29 -12.71 24.24
C PRO A 185 18.01 -11.66 23.39
N LEU A 186 17.45 -10.46 23.34
CA LEU A 186 18.07 -9.27 22.75
C LEU A 186 18.42 -8.27 23.86
N ASN A 187 19.58 -7.61 23.76
CA ASN A 187 19.84 -6.43 24.58
C ASN A 187 19.05 -5.21 24.04
N ALA A 188 19.01 -4.12 24.80
CA ALA A 188 18.28 -2.91 24.42
C ALA A 188 18.71 -2.34 23.05
N THR A 189 20.00 -2.40 22.72
CA THR A 189 20.53 -1.94 21.42
C THR A 189 20.01 -2.79 20.26
N ALA A 190 20.06 -4.11 20.38
CA ALA A 190 19.51 -5.05 19.41
C ALA A 190 17.99 -4.90 19.26
N LEU A 191 17.28 -4.62 20.35
CA LEU A 191 15.84 -4.38 20.35
C LEU A 191 15.48 -3.13 19.53
N ALA A 192 16.12 -2.00 19.83
CA ALA A 192 15.91 -0.74 19.10
C ALA A 192 16.31 -0.88 17.62
N ARG A 193 17.42 -1.56 17.33
CA ARG A 193 17.88 -1.81 15.96
C ARG A 193 16.93 -2.72 15.18
N ALA A 194 16.26 -3.67 15.84
CA ALA A 194 15.29 -4.55 15.20
C ALA A 194 14.09 -3.76 14.67
N VAL A 195 13.65 -2.72 15.38
CA VAL A 195 12.54 -1.84 14.97
C VAL A 195 12.80 -1.17 13.64
N VAL A 196 14.00 -0.62 13.43
CA VAL A 196 14.31 0.02 12.14
C VAL A 196 14.55 -1.02 11.04
N THR A 197 15.13 -2.19 11.34
CA THR A 197 15.26 -3.27 10.34
C THR A 197 13.91 -3.86 9.89
N MET A 198 12.95 -4.08 10.79
CA MET A 198 11.59 -4.51 10.40
C MET A 198 10.83 -3.41 9.64
N THR A 199 11.10 -2.13 9.94
CA THR A 199 10.52 -1.00 9.20
C THR A 199 11.02 -0.95 7.76
N GLU A 200 12.33 -1.12 7.55
CA GLU A 200 12.96 -1.26 6.24
C GLU A 200 12.37 -2.45 5.46
N ALA A 201 12.18 -3.60 6.13
CA ALA A 201 11.63 -4.81 5.53
C ALA A 201 10.17 -4.65 5.06
N LYS A 202 9.31 -4.06 5.91
CA LYS A 202 7.92 -3.70 5.56
C LYS A 202 7.92 -2.73 4.38
N THR A 203 8.77 -1.71 4.40
CA THR A 203 8.89 -0.73 3.32
C THR A 203 9.31 -1.40 2.02
N SER A 204 10.27 -2.33 2.07
CA SER A 204 10.69 -3.11 0.91
C SER A 204 9.54 -3.91 0.30
N ALA A 205 8.65 -4.49 1.10
CA ALA A 205 7.46 -5.18 0.58
C ALA A 205 6.51 -4.23 -0.17
N LEU A 206 6.31 -3.01 0.35
CA LEU A 206 5.50 -1.97 -0.31
C LEU A 206 6.14 -1.48 -1.61
N LEU A 207 7.46 -1.33 -1.63
CA LEU A 207 8.22 -0.92 -2.83
C LEU A 207 8.13 -1.98 -3.93
N GLU A 208 8.21 -3.27 -3.59
CA GLU A 208 8.08 -4.36 -4.57
C GLU A 208 6.71 -4.40 -5.24
N LEU A 209 5.67 -4.11 -4.46
CA LEU A 209 4.32 -3.98 -5.00
C LEU A 209 4.05 -2.58 -5.56
N ALA A 210 5.04 -1.69 -5.61
CA ALA A 210 4.94 -0.31 -6.09
C ALA A 210 3.72 0.45 -5.53
N ILE A 211 3.46 0.31 -4.23
CA ILE A 211 2.30 0.94 -3.59
C ILE A 211 2.53 2.46 -3.57
N GLY A 212 1.66 3.21 -4.25
CA GLY A 212 1.69 4.68 -4.25
C GLY A 212 1.08 5.28 -2.98
N SER A 213 1.63 6.41 -2.52
CA SER A 213 1.02 7.23 -1.49
C SER A 213 -0.34 7.78 -1.96
N LYS A 214 -1.27 7.95 -1.00
CA LYS A 214 -2.55 8.63 -1.19
C LYS A 214 -2.49 10.13 -0.89
N TYR A 215 -1.36 10.60 -0.38
CA TYR A 215 -1.15 11.98 0.07
C TYR A 215 -0.14 12.74 -0.79
N SER A 216 0.68 12.05 -1.57
CA SER A 216 1.64 12.65 -2.49
C SER A 216 1.86 11.77 -3.71
N THR A 217 2.68 12.25 -4.64
CA THR A 217 3.12 11.47 -5.79
C THR A 217 4.12 10.39 -5.41
N ARG A 218 4.65 10.30 -4.17
CA ARG A 218 5.69 9.32 -3.80
C ARG A 218 5.17 7.89 -3.66
N LEU A 219 6.09 6.92 -3.60
CA LEU A 219 5.77 5.56 -3.14
C LEU A 219 5.57 5.55 -1.62
N ALA A 220 4.66 4.70 -1.16
CA ALA A 220 4.35 4.55 0.26
C ALA A 220 5.43 3.78 1.01
N THR A 221 5.66 4.18 2.26
CA THR A 221 6.54 3.51 3.22
C THR A 221 5.77 2.93 4.42
N GLY A 222 4.46 3.16 4.48
CA GLY A 222 3.56 2.71 5.55
C GLY A 222 2.14 3.26 5.37
N THR A 223 1.37 3.37 6.46
CA THR A 223 -0.01 3.90 6.44
C THR A 223 -0.25 5.10 7.39
N GLY A 224 0.81 5.63 7.99
CA GLY A 224 0.73 6.67 9.04
C GLY A 224 0.17 6.19 10.39
N THR A 225 -0.43 4.99 10.44
CA THR A 225 -1.01 4.38 11.64
C THR A 225 -0.34 3.07 12.04
N ASP A 226 0.73 2.69 11.34
CA ASP A 226 1.42 1.41 11.56
C ASP A 226 1.81 1.22 13.03
N GLN A 227 1.46 0.06 13.59
CA GLN A 227 1.87 -0.31 14.95
C GLN A 227 2.78 -1.55 14.94
N TYR A 228 3.52 -1.72 16.03
CA TYR A 228 4.26 -2.95 16.25
C TYR A 228 4.26 -3.37 17.71
N ALA A 229 4.47 -4.66 17.93
CA ALA A 229 4.89 -5.20 19.20
C ALA A 229 5.92 -6.31 18.98
N LEU A 230 7.09 -6.14 19.57
CA LEU A 230 8.22 -7.04 19.48
C LEU A 230 8.44 -7.68 20.85
N ALA A 231 8.59 -9.00 20.92
CA ALA A 231 8.93 -9.71 22.15
C ALA A 231 10.15 -10.64 21.98
N THR A 232 10.98 -10.67 23.02
CA THR A 232 12.15 -11.55 23.14
C THR A 232 12.25 -12.08 24.58
N PRO A 233 12.75 -13.31 24.80
CA PRO A 233 13.02 -13.81 26.15
C PRO A 233 13.94 -12.85 26.94
N GLN A 234 13.76 -12.75 28.25
CA GLN A 234 14.72 -12.00 29.10
C GLN A 234 16.03 -12.75 29.33
N SER A 235 15.98 -14.08 29.28
CA SER A 235 17.12 -14.96 29.48
C SER A 235 17.16 -16.03 28.39
N GLY A 236 18.33 -16.66 28.23
CA GLY A 236 18.55 -17.68 27.21
C GLY A 236 20.03 -17.90 26.96
N ALA A 237 20.36 -18.97 26.24
CA ALA A 237 21.74 -19.40 26.06
C ALA A 237 22.62 -18.39 25.30
N THR A 238 22.03 -17.59 24.40
CA THR A 238 22.79 -16.65 23.58
C THR A 238 22.10 -15.31 23.46
N LEU A 239 22.72 -14.28 24.02
CA LEU A 239 22.31 -12.89 23.89
C LEU A 239 22.71 -12.32 22.53
N ARG A 240 21.77 -11.70 21.82
CA ARG A 240 22.09 -10.92 20.61
C ARG A 240 22.22 -9.45 20.97
N THR A 241 23.31 -8.85 20.49
CA THR A 241 23.65 -7.45 20.76
C THR A 241 23.47 -6.53 19.54
N TRP A 242 23.19 -7.12 18.37
CA TRP A 242 22.93 -6.38 17.13
C TRP A 242 22.00 -7.16 16.19
N THR A 243 21.14 -6.42 15.47
CA THR A 243 20.09 -6.95 14.57
C THR A 243 20.03 -6.21 13.23
N GLY A 244 21.10 -5.48 12.87
CA GLY A 244 21.21 -4.79 11.57
C GLY A 244 21.56 -5.72 10.40
N GLN A 245 21.49 -5.19 9.18
CA GLN A 245 21.56 -5.94 7.90
C GLN A 245 22.79 -6.84 7.73
N HIS A 246 23.94 -6.53 8.36
CA HIS A 246 25.16 -7.34 8.28
C HIS A 246 25.18 -8.56 9.24
N THR A 247 24.09 -8.79 9.98
CA THR A 247 23.98 -9.94 10.88
C THR A 247 22.96 -10.94 10.39
N LYS A 248 23.11 -12.21 10.80
CA LYS A 248 22.08 -13.22 10.57
C LYS A 248 20.75 -12.80 11.18
N ALA A 249 20.75 -12.24 12.40
CA ALA A 249 19.53 -11.72 13.02
C ALA A 249 18.82 -10.67 12.14
N GLY A 250 19.56 -9.69 11.61
CA GLY A 250 19.00 -8.69 10.70
C GLY A 250 18.45 -9.26 9.40
N LYS A 251 19.15 -10.23 8.79
CA LYS A 251 18.63 -10.96 7.62
C LYS A 251 17.32 -11.69 7.96
N LEU A 252 17.25 -12.40 9.09
CA LEU A 252 16.04 -13.15 9.48
C LEU A 252 14.85 -12.20 9.71
N ILE A 253 15.07 -11.05 10.36
CA ILE A 253 14.05 -10.01 10.53
C ILE A 253 13.57 -9.51 9.16
N GLY A 254 14.53 -9.14 8.29
CA GLY A 254 14.25 -8.65 6.95
C GLY A 254 13.40 -9.62 6.14
N ASP A 255 13.83 -10.88 6.06
CA ASP A 255 13.16 -11.91 5.29
C ASP A 255 11.78 -12.27 5.86
N ALA A 256 11.65 -12.38 7.18
CA ALA A 256 10.40 -12.75 7.84
C ALA A 256 9.35 -11.65 7.70
N VAL A 257 9.70 -10.41 8.04
CA VAL A 257 8.75 -9.28 8.01
C VAL A 257 8.32 -9.00 6.58
N ARG A 258 9.25 -8.95 5.62
CA ARG A 258 8.93 -8.74 4.21
C ARG A 258 7.98 -9.82 3.68
N ALA A 259 8.25 -11.10 3.95
CA ALA A 259 7.40 -12.20 3.49
C ALA A 259 6.00 -12.15 4.13
N ALA A 260 5.91 -11.92 5.44
CA ALA A 260 4.64 -11.79 6.14
C ALA A 260 3.82 -10.58 5.65
N THR A 261 4.47 -9.44 5.37
CA THR A 261 3.79 -8.25 4.82
C THR A 261 3.24 -8.52 3.42
N LEU A 262 4.01 -9.15 2.53
CA LEU A 262 3.55 -9.49 1.17
C LEU A 262 2.33 -10.43 1.22
N GLU A 263 2.37 -11.46 2.06
CA GLU A 263 1.27 -12.40 2.21
C GLU A 263 0.02 -11.72 2.78
N ALA A 264 0.19 -10.84 3.77
CA ALA A 264 -0.92 -10.09 4.34
C ALA A 264 -1.59 -9.16 3.31
N LEU A 265 -0.80 -8.43 2.51
CA LEU A 265 -1.31 -7.55 1.45
C LEU A 265 -2.01 -8.32 0.33
N ARG A 266 -1.51 -9.50 0.00
CA ARG A 266 -2.13 -10.40 -1.00
C ARG A 266 -3.56 -10.72 -0.61
N TRP A 267 -3.78 -11.20 0.62
CA TRP A 267 -5.11 -11.60 1.07
C TRP A 267 -6.01 -10.42 1.46
N GLN A 268 -5.44 -9.38 2.07
CA GLN A 268 -6.22 -8.23 2.54
C GLN A 268 -6.68 -7.30 1.42
N ASN A 269 -5.84 -7.06 0.42
CA ASN A 269 -6.11 -6.09 -0.64
C ASN A 269 -6.12 -6.70 -2.05
N GLY A 270 -5.85 -7.99 -2.22
CA GLY A 270 -5.67 -8.61 -3.53
C GLY A 270 -4.39 -8.17 -4.24
N LEU A 271 -3.43 -7.61 -3.49
CA LEU A 271 -2.21 -7.04 -4.06
C LEU A 271 -1.14 -8.13 -4.22
N GLU A 272 -1.02 -8.65 -5.44
CA GLU A 272 0.09 -9.50 -5.86
C GLU A 272 0.73 -8.95 -7.15
N ALA A 273 1.99 -9.33 -7.42
CA ALA A 273 2.80 -8.75 -8.51
C ALA A 273 2.14 -8.85 -9.90
N SER A 274 1.30 -9.87 -10.13
CA SER A 274 0.52 -10.05 -11.36
C SER A 274 -0.60 -9.03 -11.55
N TYR A 275 -1.10 -8.40 -10.49
CA TYR A 275 -2.16 -7.38 -10.54
C TYR A 275 -1.60 -5.95 -10.40
N THR A 276 -0.38 -5.79 -9.89
CA THR A 276 0.30 -4.49 -9.88
C THR A 276 0.79 -4.07 -11.28
N ARG A 277 0.69 -4.93 -12.30
CA ARG A 277 1.00 -4.56 -13.70
C ARG A 277 -0.12 -3.80 -14.40
N SER A 278 -0.88 -2.95 -13.73
CA SER A 278 -1.84 -2.07 -14.42
C SER A 278 -1.27 -0.67 -14.63
N ILE A 279 -1.68 0.01 -15.71
CA ILE A 279 -1.35 1.42 -15.93
C ILE A 279 -1.76 2.29 -14.72
N PHE A 280 -2.92 1.99 -14.12
CA PHE A 280 -3.44 2.74 -12.98
C PHE A 280 -2.64 2.51 -11.70
N HIS A 281 -2.08 1.31 -11.54
CA HIS A 281 -1.19 1.04 -10.43
C HIS A 281 0.12 1.81 -10.58
N ALA A 282 0.71 1.81 -11.78
CA ALA A 282 1.96 2.51 -12.06
C ALA A 282 1.83 4.05 -12.00
N LEU A 283 0.75 4.60 -12.57
CA LEU A 283 0.60 6.05 -12.80
C LEU A 283 -0.47 6.72 -11.93
N GLY A 284 -1.20 5.97 -11.11
CA GLY A 284 -2.28 6.51 -10.27
C GLY A 284 -1.81 7.60 -9.31
N ARG A 285 -0.60 7.48 -8.76
CA ARG A 285 0.02 8.50 -7.89
C ARG A 285 0.33 9.82 -8.62
N PHE A 286 0.35 9.82 -9.95
CA PHE A 286 0.45 11.01 -10.79
C PHE A 286 -0.92 11.47 -11.32
N GLY A 287 -2.01 10.95 -10.76
CA GLY A 287 -3.38 11.37 -11.07
C GLY A 287 -3.98 10.76 -12.34
N VAL A 288 -3.33 9.77 -12.95
CA VAL A 288 -3.95 9.00 -14.05
C VAL A 288 -5.09 8.17 -13.49
N LYS A 289 -6.33 8.56 -13.83
CA LYS A 289 -7.57 7.90 -13.40
C LYS A 289 -8.28 7.25 -14.57
N GLU A 290 -8.88 6.09 -14.32
CA GLU A 290 -9.57 5.30 -15.35
C GLU A 290 -10.68 6.07 -16.07
N ALA A 291 -11.54 6.77 -15.32
CA ALA A 291 -12.63 7.54 -15.92
C ALA A 291 -12.13 8.65 -16.86
N VAL A 292 -11.10 9.39 -16.43
CA VAL A 292 -10.49 10.47 -17.23
C VAL A 292 -9.81 9.90 -18.47
N LEU A 293 -9.09 8.78 -18.32
CA LEU A 293 -8.40 8.13 -19.44
C LEU A 293 -9.41 7.64 -20.49
N LYS A 294 -10.51 7.01 -20.06
CA LYS A 294 -11.61 6.59 -20.95
C LYS A 294 -12.25 7.78 -21.67
N GLU A 295 -12.53 8.88 -20.99
CA GLU A 295 -13.08 10.10 -21.61
C GLU A 295 -12.15 10.66 -22.70
N LEU A 296 -10.85 10.72 -22.43
CA LEU A 296 -9.86 11.19 -23.39
C LEU A 296 -9.72 10.26 -24.60
N ILE A 297 -9.82 8.95 -24.39
CA ILE A 297 -9.77 7.96 -25.48
C ILE A 297 -11.05 8.04 -26.34
N ALA A 298 -12.23 8.18 -25.72
CA ALA A 298 -13.50 8.31 -26.43
C ALA A 298 -13.50 9.47 -27.43
N LYS A 299 -12.88 10.61 -27.08
CA LYS A 299 -12.74 11.79 -27.96
C LYS A 299 -11.86 11.54 -29.21
N ARG A 300 -11.12 10.43 -29.24
CA ARG A 300 -10.12 10.12 -30.29
C ARG A 300 -10.55 8.95 -31.18
N PHE A 301 -11.49 8.13 -30.71
CA PHE A 301 -12.05 6.99 -31.44
C PHE A 301 -13.42 7.34 -32.06
N SER A 302 -13.78 6.60 -33.10
CA SER A 302 -15.20 6.45 -33.46
C SER A 302 -15.94 5.65 -32.38
N SER A 303 -17.28 5.69 -32.38
CA SER A 303 -18.10 4.96 -31.40
C SER A 303 -17.76 3.46 -31.38
N ASP A 304 -17.72 2.82 -32.55
CA ASP A 304 -17.43 1.38 -32.68
C ASP A 304 -16.01 1.02 -32.21
N GLU A 305 -15.02 1.85 -32.53
CA GLU A 305 -13.64 1.66 -32.05
C GLU A 305 -13.58 1.73 -30.53
N PHE A 306 -14.28 2.70 -29.92
CA PHE A 306 -14.29 2.90 -28.48
C PHE A 306 -14.99 1.76 -27.75
N GLU A 307 -16.14 1.31 -28.25
CA GLU A 307 -16.87 0.18 -27.68
C GLU A 307 -16.02 -1.09 -27.68
N LEU A 308 -15.41 -1.43 -28.82
CA LEU A 308 -14.52 -2.60 -28.91
C LEU A 308 -13.31 -2.47 -27.98
N PHE A 309 -12.72 -1.29 -27.91
CA PHE A 309 -11.57 -1.03 -27.04
C PHE A 309 -11.91 -1.19 -25.56
N VAL A 310 -13.04 -0.62 -25.11
CA VAL A 310 -13.48 -0.70 -23.71
C VAL A 310 -13.96 -2.11 -23.36
N ALA A 311 -14.57 -2.85 -24.30
CA ALA A 311 -14.91 -4.25 -24.11
C ALA A 311 -13.67 -5.12 -23.81
N ASN A 312 -12.49 -4.71 -24.31
CA ASN A 312 -11.21 -5.39 -24.11
C ASN A 312 -10.30 -4.70 -23.08
N TRP A 313 -10.86 -3.84 -22.24
CA TRP A 313 -10.10 -2.94 -21.36
C TRP A 313 -9.08 -3.65 -20.47
N GLN A 314 -9.47 -4.76 -19.83
CA GLN A 314 -8.60 -5.52 -18.93
C GLN A 314 -7.37 -6.08 -19.66
N ALA A 315 -7.53 -6.52 -20.91
CA ALA A 315 -6.43 -7.01 -21.72
C ALA A 315 -5.48 -5.88 -22.13
N VAL A 316 -6.00 -4.66 -22.34
CA VAL A 316 -5.20 -3.49 -22.70
C VAL A 316 -4.39 -2.96 -21.51
N ILE A 317 -5.03 -2.76 -20.35
CA ILE A 317 -4.38 -2.11 -19.20
C ILE A 317 -3.39 -3.00 -18.46
N HIS A 318 -3.47 -4.33 -18.65
CA HIS A 318 -2.56 -5.32 -18.08
C HIS A 318 -1.58 -5.92 -19.11
N GLU A 319 -1.55 -5.39 -20.34
CA GLU A 319 -0.60 -5.84 -21.35
C GLU A 319 0.84 -5.56 -20.87
N PRO A 320 1.73 -6.57 -20.80
CA PRO A 320 3.06 -6.41 -20.20
C PRO A 320 3.92 -5.25 -20.70
N GLN A 321 3.95 -4.98 -22.01
CA GLN A 321 4.75 -3.88 -22.58
C GLN A 321 4.14 -2.51 -22.26
N VAL A 322 2.82 -2.40 -22.27
CA VAL A 322 2.07 -1.22 -21.83
C VAL A 322 2.36 -0.94 -20.35
N SER A 323 2.34 -1.96 -19.50
CA SER A 323 2.64 -1.83 -18.07
C SER A 323 4.11 -1.45 -17.84
N ALA A 324 5.04 -2.05 -18.56
CA ALA A 324 6.46 -1.71 -18.50
C ALA A 324 6.70 -0.24 -18.87
N ALA A 325 6.10 0.24 -19.96
CA ALA A 325 6.18 1.64 -20.36
C ALA A 325 5.52 2.57 -19.34
N ALA A 326 4.40 2.17 -18.71
CA ALA A 326 3.76 2.94 -17.65
C ALA A 326 4.67 3.09 -16.40
N TYR A 327 5.35 2.02 -15.98
CA TYR A 327 6.35 2.09 -14.91
C TYR A 327 7.56 2.93 -15.30
N ALA A 328 8.01 2.88 -16.56
CA ALA A 328 9.09 3.72 -17.04
C ALA A 328 8.69 5.21 -17.06
N ILE A 329 7.46 5.55 -17.45
CA ILE A 329 6.89 6.89 -17.32
C ILE A 329 6.93 7.32 -15.85
N ALA A 330 6.47 6.48 -14.94
CA ALA A 330 6.48 6.76 -13.50
C ALA A 330 7.90 7.06 -12.98
N ALA A 331 8.89 6.27 -13.43
CA ALA A 331 10.30 6.47 -13.06
C ALA A 331 10.88 7.78 -13.63
N VAL A 332 10.55 8.16 -14.87
CA VAL A 332 10.95 9.46 -15.43
C VAL A 332 10.37 10.59 -14.59
N LEU A 333 9.09 10.53 -14.25
CA LEU A 333 8.42 11.53 -13.43
C LEU A 333 9.05 11.64 -12.04
N ASP A 334 9.40 10.52 -11.41
CA ASP A 334 10.15 10.52 -10.14
C ASP A 334 11.50 11.22 -10.27
N ARG A 335 12.28 10.87 -11.31
CA ARG A 335 13.61 11.45 -11.48
C ARG A 335 13.55 12.95 -11.76
N VAL A 336 12.50 13.42 -12.44
CA VAL A 336 12.24 14.86 -12.61
C VAL A 336 11.89 15.51 -11.27
N GLN A 337 10.96 14.90 -10.52
CA GLN A 337 10.55 15.39 -9.20
C GLN A 337 11.72 15.46 -8.21
N PHE A 338 12.66 14.53 -8.27
CA PHE A 338 13.84 14.49 -7.40
C PHE A 338 15.02 15.32 -7.93
N GLY A 339 14.85 16.06 -9.03
CA GLY A 339 15.90 16.89 -9.63
C GLY A 339 17.05 16.10 -10.27
N THR A 340 16.91 14.78 -10.44
CA THR A 340 17.88 13.94 -11.15
C THR A 340 17.83 14.18 -12.67
N LEU A 341 16.64 14.43 -13.21
CA LEU A 341 16.43 14.82 -14.61
C LEU A 341 15.90 16.25 -14.69
N GLY A 342 16.45 17.06 -15.60
CA GLY A 342 15.91 18.38 -15.90
C GLY A 342 14.55 18.29 -16.60
N SER A 343 13.68 19.28 -16.36
CA SER A 343 12.36 19.37 -17.01
C SER A 343 12.43 19.44 -18.54
N SER A 344 13.53 19.94 -19.09
CA SER A 344 13.79 19.97 -20.54
C SER A 344 13.92 18.57 -21.16
N VAL A 345 14.44 17.59 -20.41
CA VAL A 345 14.61 16.20 -20.87
C VAL A 345 13.33 15.37 -20.67
N ALA A 346 12.51 15.76 -19.70
CA ALA A 346 11.27 15.06 -19.35
C ALA A 346 10.34 14.87 -20.55
N HIS A 347 10.22 15.90 -21.41
CA HIS A 347 9.39 15.87 -22.60
C HIS A 347 9.75 14.70 -23.54
N GLU A 348 11.02 14.64 -23.94
CA GLU A 348 11.51 13.63 -24.86
C GLU A 348 11.45 12.23 -24.23
N ALA A 349 11.81 12.12 -22.95
CA ALA A 349 11.74 10.87 -22.22
C ALA A 349 10.30 10.32 -22.17
N LEU A 350 9.32 11.16 -21.81
CA LEU A 350 7.90 10.79 -21.77
C LEU A 350 7.38 10.41 -23.16
N LEU A 351 7.77 11.14 -24.19
CA LEU A 351 7.40 10.84 -25.58
C LEU A 351 7.95 9.48 -26.03
N ASN A 352 9.20 9.17 -25.68
CA ASN A 352 9.80 7.87 -25.97
C ASN A 352 9.05 6.74 -25.28
N GLN A 353 8.70 6.90 -23.99
CA GLN A 353 7.94 5.89 -23.26
C GLN A 353 6.51 5.74 -23.80
N ALA A 354 5.86 6.83 -24.20
CA ALA A 354 4.54 6.80 -24.82
C ALA A 354 4.57 6.08 -26.18
N ALA A 355 5.62 6.27 -26.99
CA ALA A 355 5.80 5.51 -28.22
C ALA A 355 6.03 4.02 -27.94
N LEU A 356 6.84 3.66 -26.93
CA LEU A 356 7.03 2.28 -26.47
C LEU A 356 5.70 1.64 -26.01
N LEU A 357 4.89 2.38 -25.25
CA LEU A 357 3.56 1.94 -24.83
C LEU A 357 2.69 1.59 -26.04
N ALA A 358 2.65 2.47 -27.04
CA ALA A 358 1.83 2.29 -28.23
C ALA A 358 2.28 1.09 -29.08
N VAL A 359 3.58 0.96 -29.37
CA VAL A 359 4.09 -0.17 -30.16
C VAL A 359 4.05 -1.49 -29.40
N GLY A 360 4.18 -1.44 -28.07
CA GLY A 360 3.98 -2.59 -27.17
C GLY A 360 2.56 -3.12 -27.24
N LEU A 361 1.56 -2.23 -27.09
CA LEU A 361 0.14 -2.58 -27.24
C LEU A 361 -0.16 -3.22 -28.61
N ALA A 362 0.50 -2.73 -29.66
CA ALA A 362 0.36 -3.21 -31.02
C ALA A 362 1.15 -4.49 -31.33
N ALA A 363 2.12 -4.86 -30.48
CA ALA A 363 3.14 -5.88 -30.75
C ALA A 363 3.91 -5.63 -32.08
N LYS A 364 4.23 -4.36 -32.39
CA LYS A 364 4.90 -3.91 -33.63
C LYS A 364 6.06 -2.95 -33.33
N ALA A 365 7.13 -3.47 -32.73
CA ALA A 365 8.25 -2.67 -32.24
C ALA A 365 8.94 -1.85 -33.34
N GLU A 366 8.96 -2.35 -34.58
CA GLU A 366 9.50 -1.69 -35.77
C GLU A 366 8.80 -0.37 -36.11
N ALA A 367 7.56 -0.17 -35.67
CA ALA A 367 6.80 1.06 -35.90
C ALA A 367 7.16 2.20 -34.93
N PHE A 368 8.16 2.01 -34.06
CA PHE A 368 8.52 2.98 -33.02
C PHE A 368 8.77 4.39 -33.57
N ALA A 369 9.59 4.51 -34.63
CA ALA A 369 9.93 5.81 -35.21
C ALA A 369 8.71 6.53 -35.79
N GLU A 370 7.83 5.80 -36.49
CA GLU A 370 6.58 6.33 -37.05
C GLU A 370 5.65 6.82 -35.93
N VAL A 371 5.39 5.98 -34.93
CA VAL A 371 4.48 6.30 -33.82
C VAL A 371 5.02 7.44 -32.97
N ARG A 372 6.33 7.45 -32.67
CA ARG A 372 6.98 8.54 -31.94
C ARG A 372 6.83 9.86 -32.69
N GLY A 373 7.07 9.86 -34.01
CA GLY A 373 6.87 11.04 -34.85
C GLY A 373 5.43 11.56 -34.82
N ALA A 374 4.45 10.65 -34.92
CA ALA A 374 3.03 10.99 -34.85
C ALA A 374 2.57 11.48 -33.46
N LEU A 375 3.21 11.04 -32.38
CA LEU A 375 2.97 11.56 -31.04
C LEU A 375 3.64 12.93 -30.83
N ALA A 376 4.82 13.16 -31.42
CA ALA A 376 5.56 14.43 -31.29
C ALA A 376 4.82 15.64 -31.88
N THR A 377 4.04 15.43 -32.95
CA THR A 377 3.29 16.50 -33.63
C THR A 377 2.06 16.96 -32.84
N LYS A 378 1.68 16.24 -31.78
CA LYS A 378 0.58 16.63 -30.89
C LYS A 378 1.12 17.54 -29.78
N ALA A 379 0.54 18.73 -29.66
CA ALA A 379 0.93 19.69 -28.62
C ALA A 379 0.42 19.23 -27.24
N PHE A 380 1.22 18.42 -26.53
CA PHE A 380 0.90 18.01 -25.16
C PHE A 380 1.45 18.98 -24.11
N PHE A 381 2.52 19.71 -24.41
CA PHE A 381 3.28 20.50 -23.44
C PHE A 381 3.24 22.02 -23.70
N SER A 382 2.34 22.50 -24.57
CA SER A 382 2.23 23.94 -24.85
C SER A 382 1.41 24.67 -23.77
N ARG A 383 2.05 25.01 -22.65
CA ARG A 383 1.70 26.17 -21.80
C ARG A 383 2.84 26.44 -20.82
N ARG A 384 3.60 27.52 -21.07
CA ARG A 384 4.42 28.19 -20.05
C ARG A 384 3.46 28.78 -19.02
N GLY A 385 3.30 28.14 -17.89
CA GLY A 385 2.79 28.78 -16.68
C GLY A 385 3.99 29.29 -15.90
N GLU A 386 4.24 30.59 -15.95
CA GLU A 386 5.26 31.24 -15.13
C GLU A 386 4.89 31.11 -13.64
N GLY A 387 5.88 30.69 -12.85
CA GLY A 387 6.03 31.01 -11.43
C GLY A 387 4.82 30.79 -10.51
N ARG A 388 4.71 29.59 -9.93
CA ARG A 388 4.19 29.38 -8.56
C ARG A 388 4.53 27.95 -8.13
N GLU A 389 5.35 27.82 -7.08
CA GLU A 389 5.57 26.55 -6.39
C GLU A 389 4.20 25.95 -6.04
N GLY A 390 3.93 24.73 -6.52
CA GLY A 390 2.63 24.06 -6.43
C GLY A 390 1.86 23.89 -7.75
N ALA A 391 2.18 24.65 -8.81
CA ALA A 391 1.52 24.54 -10.12
C ALA A 391 2.07 23.38 -11.00
N GLU A 392 3.26 22.86 -10.70
CA GLU A 392 3.93 21.84 -11.51
C GLU A 392 3.29 20.45 -11.42
N ALA A 393 2.74 20.07 -10.26
CA ALA A 393 2.15 18.75 -10.05
C ALA A 393 0.84 18.52 -10.84
N TRP A 394 0.01 19.56 -10.99
CA TRP A 394 -1.27 19.46 -11.71
C TRP A 394 -1.09 19.46 -13.23
N VAL A 395 -0.13 20.25 -13.74
CA VAL A 395 0.23 20.27 -15.16
C VAL A 395 0.82 18.91 -15.57
N ALA A 396 1.62 18.27 -14.71
CA ALA A 396 2.16 16.93 -14.98
C ALA A 396 1.06 15.86 -15.11
N SER A 397 0.04 15.87 -14.25
CA SER A 397 -1.02 14.84 -14.25
C SER A 397 -1.84 14.82 -15.55
N ARG A 398 -2.27 16.00 -16.02
CA ARG A 398 -3.06 16.09 -17.25
C ARG A 398 -2.23 15.74 -18.48
N VAL A 399 -1.00 16.22 -18.56
CA VAL A 399 -0.11 15.95 -19.70
C VAL A 399 0.20 14.45 -19.81
N VAL A 400 0.50 13.79 -18.70
CA VAL A 400 0.74 12.33 -18.66
C VAL A 400 -0.51 11.56 -19.09
N THR A 401 -1.69 11.95 -18.60
CA THR A 401 -2.94 11.26 -18.99
C THR A 401 -3.23 11.44 -20.49
N GLU A 402 -3.02 12.64 -21.05
CA GLU A 402 -3.24 12.94 -22.47
C GLU A 402 -2.27 12.18 -23.40
N ILE A 403 -0.98 12.11 -23.04
CA ILE A 403 0.01 11.40 -23.86
C ILE A 403 -0.21 9.87 -23.79
N VAL A 404 -0.58 9.34 -22.62
CA VAL A 404 -0.94 7.92 -22.46
C VAL A 404 -2.20 7.60 -23.27
N ALA A 405 -3.24 8.45 -23.22
CA ALA A 405 -4.45 8.28 -24.03
C ALA A 405 -4.11 8.25 -25.53
N ALA A 406 -3.28 9.19 -25.99
CA ALA A 406 -2.86 9.26 -27.38
C ALA A 406 -2.03 8.04 -27.81
N ALA A 407 -1.15 7.53 -26.94
CA ALA A 407 -0.37 6.33 -27.18
C ALA A 407 -1.24 5.07 -27.25
N MET A 408 -2.21 4.90 -26.33
CA MET A 408 -3.14 3.78 -26.37
C MET A 408 -3.97 3.76 -27.65
N VAL A 409 -4.46 4.93 -28.09
CA VAL A 409 -5.19 5.07 -29.36
C VAL A 409 -4.31 4.73 -30.57
N ALA A 410 -3.09 5.26 -30.60
CA ALA A 410 -2.14 4.99 -31.67
C ALA A 410 -1.78 3.50 -31.73
N GLY A 411 -1.48 2.89 -30.58
CA GLY A 411 -1.17 1.47 -30.47
C GLY A 411 -2.34 0.59 -30.87
N TRP A 412 -3.56 0.90 -30.42
CA TRP A 412 -4.74 0.13 -30.81
C TRP A 412 -5.02 0.18 -32.31
N ARG A 413 -5.00 1.38 -32.91
CA ARG A 413 -5.15 1.52 -34.36
C ARG A 413 -4.05 0.82 -35.12
N LEU A 414 -2.80 0.91 -34.65
CA LEU A 414 -1.66 0.23 -35.27
C LEU A 414 -1.80 -1.30 -35.19
N LYS A 415 -2.29 -1.82 -34.05
CA LYS A 415 -2.56 -3.25 -33.85
C LYS A 415 -3.52 -3.77 -34.92
N TRP A 416 -4.63 -3.05 -35.08
CA TRP A 416 -5.73 -3.44 -35.96
C TRP A 416 -5.70 -2.72 -37.32
N ARG A 417 -4.59 -2.07 -37.69
CA ARG A 417 -4.42 -1.48 -39.03
C ARG A 417 -4.70 -2.59 -40.04
N ARG A 418 -5.71 -2.35 -40.87
CA ARG A 418 -6.23 -3.32 -41.84
C ARG A 418 -5.10 -3.90 -42.67
N VAL A 419 -4.85 -5.18 -42.51
CA VAL A 419 -4.46 -6.04 -43.63
C VAL A 419 -5.80 -6.47 -44.20
N ASP A 420 -6.18 -5.90 -45.34
CA ASP A 420 -7.34 -6.33 -46.15
C ASP A 420 -8.76 -6.08 -45.60
N GLY A 421 -9.14 -4.81 -45.41
CA GLY A 421 -10.52 -4.35 -45.70
C GLY A 421 -11.70 -4.79 -44.81
N VAL A 422 -11.57 -5.72 -43.85
CA VAL A 422 -12.72 -6.23 -43.08
C VAL A 422 -12.74 -5.68 -41.65
N MET A 423 -13.77 -4.89 -41.33
CA MET A 423 -14.35 -4.82 -39.98
C MET A 423 -15.79 -5.33 -40.11
N SER A 424 -16.17 -6.30 -39.29
CA SER A 424 -17.55 -6.71 -39.12
C SER A 424 -17.73 -7.13 -37.65
N PRO A 425 -18.78 -6.59 -37.01
CA PRO A 425 -19.87 -7.45 -36.61
C PRO A 425 -21.10 -7.06 -37.42
N LYS A 426 -21.36 -7.81 -38.51
CA LYS A 426 -22.69 -7.89 -39.11
C LYS A 426 -23.67 -8.27 -38.00
N HIS A 427 -24.52 -7.33 -37.62
CA HIS A 427 -25.78 -7.65 -36.97
C HIS A 427 -26.57 -8.54 -37.93
N GLY A 428 -27.04 -9.67 -37.39
CA GLY A 428 -27.79 -10.65 -38.14
C GLY A 428 -29.16 -10.10 -38.53
N ASP A 429 -29.47 -10.26 -39.82
CA ASP A 429 -30.81 -10.56 -40.29
C ASP A 429 -30.67 -11.73 -41.25
N GLY A 430 -31.49 -12.77 -41.06
CA GLY A 430 -31.76 -13.78 -42.08
C GLY A 430 -31.16 -15.17 -41.84
N ASP A 431 -32.07 -16.08 -41.51
CA ASP A 431 -32.08 -17.53 -41.75
C ASP A 431 -31.18 -18.46 -40.94
N ALA A 432 -31.83 -18.98 -39.88
CA ALA A 432 -31.61 -20.32 -39.39
C ALA A 432 -31.80 -21.35 -40.51
N THR A 433 -30.71 -21.96 -40.96
CA THR A 433 -30.72 -23.32 -41.52
C THR A 433 -29.60 -24.12 -40.86
N TYR A 434 -29.96 -24.75 -39.74
CA TYR A 434 -29.18 -25.84 -39.15
C TYR A 434 -29.40 -27.07 -40.03
N LEU A 435 -28.47 -27.34 -40.95
CA LEU A 435 -28.37 -28.65 -41.59
C LEU A 435 -27.38 -29.49 -40.78
N GLY A 436 -27.95 -30.49 -40.10
CA GLY A 436 -27.18 -31.59 -39.55
C GLY A 436 -26.59 -32.46 -40.66
N GLY A 437 -25.46 -33.08 -40.36
CA GLY A 437 -24.84 -34.09 -41.20
C GLY A 437 -23.67 -34.74 -40.47
N ARG A 438 -23.91 -35.97 -39.97
CA ARG A 438 -22.90 -36.88 -39.43
C ARG A 438 -21.96 -37.34 -40.54
N GLY A 439 -20.72 -37.62 -40.16
CA GLY A 439 -19.72 -38.40 -40.88
C GLY A 439 -18.56 -38.67 -39.94
#